data_AF-A0A142XE84-F1
#
_entry.id   AF-A0A142XE84-F1
#
_cell.length_a   1.000
_cell.length_b   1.000
_cell.length_c   1.000
_cell.angle_alpha   90.00
_cell.angle_beta   90.00
_cell.angle_gamma   90.00
#
_symmetry.space_group_name_H-M   'P 1'
#
loop_
_entity.id
_entity.type
_entity.pdbx_description
1 polymer ?
#
loop_
_entity_poly.entity_id
_entity_poly.type
_entity_poly.pdbx_seq_one_letter_code
_entity_poly.pdbx_strand_id
1 'polypeptide(L)' 'MPDDYVSEFDLKELGIDPVLVRILCPWAIALVGHDGARCWARADLEPLFGVEGGEE' A
#
# COMPACT_ATOMS: atom_id res chain seq x y z
N MET A 1 13.59 -12.10 1.13
CA MET A 1 13.61 -10.79 0.44
C MET A 1 13.19 -9.77 1.49
N PRO A 2 13.80 -8.57 1.57
CA PRO A 2 13.27 -7.55 2.48
C PRO A 2 11.79 -7.38 2.14
N ASP A 3 10.91 -7.57 3.13
CA ASP A 3 9.48 -7.35 2.98
C ASP A 3 9.28 -5.90 2.52
N ASP A 4 8.89 -5.74 1.26
CA ASP A 4 8.63 -4.44 0.65
C ASP A 4 7.38 -3.87 1.36
N TYR A 5 7.59 -2.99 2.33
CA TYR A 5 6.51 -2.29 3.02
C TYR A 5 6.30 -0.92 2.40
N VAL A 6 5.03 -0.52 2.27
CA VAL A 6 4.63 0.80 1.82
C VAL A 6 4.00 1.53 3.00
N SER A 7 4.51 2.70 3.34
CA SER A 7 3.95 3.55 4.39
C SER A 7 2.80 4.43 3.88
N GLU A 8 2.02 4.99 4.80
CA GLU A 8 0.99 5.97 4.45
C GLU A 8 1.57 7.26 3.86
N PHE A 9 2.86 7.55 4.09
CA PHE A 9 3.55 8.67 3.44
C PHE A 9 3.84 8.34 1.98
N ASP A 10 4.38 7.15 1.70
CA ASP A 10 4.63 6.69 0.33
C ASP A 10 3.34 6.68 -0.51
N LEU A 11 2.23 6.22 0.07
CA LEU A 11 0.92 6.28 -0.60
C LEU A 11 0.50 7.71 -0.95
N LYS A 12 0.66 8.65 -0.01
CA LYS A 12 0.35 10.07 -0.25
C LYS A 12 1.25 10.69 -1.32
N GLU A 13 2.53 10.34 -1.35
CA GLU A 13 3.46 10.81 -2.39
C GLU A 13 3.07 10.27 -3.77
N LEU A 14 2.50 9.06 -3.83
CA LEU A 14 1.92 8.47 -5.04
C LEU A 14 0.51 9.00 -5.37
N GLY A 15 -0.02 9.95 -4.57
CA GLY A 15 -1.37 10.50 -4.75
C GLY A 15 -2.51 9.57 -4.34
N ILE A 16 -2.20 8.49 -3.62
CA ILE A 16 -3.17 7.50 -3.15
C ILE A 16 -3.56 7.84 -1.72
N ASP A 17 -4.87 8.00 -1.46
CA ASP A 17 -5.38 8.20 -0.11
C ASP A 17 -5.24 6.90 0.71
N PRO A 18 -4.55 6.88 1.87
CA PRO A 18 -4.43 5.70 2.72
C PRO A 18 -5.76 5.10 3.20
N VAL A 19 -6.86 5.86 3.17
CA VAL A 19 -8.21 5.33 3.43
C VAL A 19 -8.58 4.25 2.41
N LEU A 20 -8.11 4.38 1.17
CA LEU A 20 -8.37 3.40 0.11
C LEU A 20 -7.81 2.02 0.43
N VAL A 21 -6.74 1.91 1.25
CA VAL A 21 -6.24 0.61 1.70
C VAL A 21 -7.33 -0.18 2.42
N ARG A 22 -8.13 0.46 3.28
CA ARG A 22 -9.20 -0.23 4.02
C ARG A 22 -10.39 -0.61 3.14
N ILE A 23 -10.57 0.08 2.01
CA ILE A 23 -11.70 -0.11 1.09
C ILE A 23 -11.36 -1.17 0.03
N LEU A 24 -10.18 -1.05 -0.58
CA LEU A 24 -9.74 -1.86 -1.72
C LEU A 24 -8.88 -3.06 -1.32
N CYS A 25 -8.21 -2.98 -0.16
CA CYS A 25 -7.34 -4.03 0.37
C CYS A 25 -7.73 -4.38 1.82
N PRO A 26 -8.98 -4.83 2.09
CA PRO A 26 -9.46 -5.07 3.46
C PRO A 26 -8.69 -6.20 4.19
N TRP A 27 -7.92 -7.02 3.47
CA TRP A 27 -7.03 -8.04 4.04
C TRP A 27 -5.66 -7.48 4.49
N ALA A 28 -5.27 -6.30 4.01
CA ALA A 28 -3.97 -5.72 4.33
C ALA A 28 -3.88 -5.35 5.81
N ILE A 29 -2.89 -5.94 6.51
CA ILE A 29 -2.68 -5.69 7.94
C ILE A 29 -1.80 -4.45 8.10
N ALA A 30 -2.34 -3.42 8.77
CA ALA A 30 -1.57 -2.23 9.10
C ALA A 30 -0.58 -2.55 10.23
N LEU A 31 0.71 -2.33 9.97
CA LEU A 31 1.77 -2.32 10.96
C LEU A 31 2.18 -0.89 11.28
N VAL A 32 2.73 -0.66 12.46
CA VAL A 32 3.28 0.65 12.85
C VAL A 32 4.79 0.63 12.66
N GLY A 33 5.29 1.48 11.77
CA GLY A 33 6.72 1.67 11.54
C GLY A 33 7.41 2.41 12.70
N HIS A 34 8.75 2.44 12.69
CA HIS A 34 9.56 3.10 13.72
C HIS A 34 9.23 4.61 13.88
N ASP A 35 8.84 5.26 12.79
CA ASP A 35 8.45 6.67 12.76
C ASP A 35 6.98 6.92 13.15
N GLY A 36 6.25 5.88 13.56
CA GLY A 36 4.83 5.95 13.91
C GLY A 36 3.87 5.92 12.71
N ALA A 37 4.40 5.82 11.49
CA ALA A 37 3.61 5.69 10.27
C ALA A 37 2.91 4.32 10.21
N ARG A 38 1.71 4.28 9.62
CA ARG A 38 1.11 3.00 9.22
C ARG A 38 1.76 2.50 7.95
N CYS A 39 2.11 1.23 7.94
CA CYS A 39 2.71 0.55 6.79
C CYS A 39 1.96 -0.74 6.49
N TRP A 40 1.98 -1.16 5.23
CA TRP A 40 1.37 -2.39 4.75
C TRP A 40 2.33 -3.12 3.84
N ALA A 41 2.23 -4.44 3.75
CA ALA A 41 3.01 -5.19 2.77
C ALA A 41 2.59 -4.74 1.36
N ARG A 42 3.57 -4.42 0.52
CA ARG A 42 3.39 -4.04 -0.90
C ARG A 42 2.51 -5.03 -1.64
N ALA A 43 2.70 -6.33 -1.37
CA ALA A 43 1.92 -7.41 -1.98
C ALA A 43 0.43 -7.33 -1.65
N ASP A 44 0.05 -6.91 -0.44
CA ASP A 44 -1.38 -6.76 -0.10
C ASP A 44 -2.02 -5.56 -0.78
N LEU A 45 -1.20 -4.61 -1.21
CA LEU A 45 -1.61 -3.36 -1.84
C LEU A 45 -1.60 -3.41 -3.37
N GLU A 46 -1.36 -4.57 -3.99
CA GLU A 46 -1.38 -4.74 -5.45
C GLU A 46 -2.57 -4.06 -6.16
N PRO A 47 -3.82 -4.13 -5.62
CA PRO A 47 -4.97 -3.45 -6.23
C PRO A 47 -4.86 -1.91 -6.29
N LEU A 48 -4.08 -1.28 -5.40
CA LEU A 48 -3.90 0.17 -5.36
C LEU A 48 -2.90 0.66 -6.40
N PHE A 49 -2.01 -0.22 -6.85
CA PHE A 49 -0.93 0.09 -7.78
C PHE A 49 -1.21 -0.42 -9.20
N GLY A 50 -2.49 -0.68 -9.50
CA GLY A 50 -2.95 -1.37 -10.69
C GLY A 50 -2.14 -1.07 -11.96
N VAL A 51 -1.41 -2.12 -12.39
CA VAL A 51 -1.09 -2.51 -13.76
C VAL A 51 -0.98 -1.35 -14.77
N GLU A 52 0.22 -0.84 -14.99
CA GLU A 52 0.58 -0.42 -16.35
C GLU A 52 0.67 -1.68 -17.21
N GLY A 53 -0.30 -1.91 -18.09
CA GLY A 53 -0.25 -3.04 -19.04
C GLY A 53 -1.52 -3.89 -19.10
N GLY A 54 -2.66 -3.26 -19.41
CA GLY A 54 -3.67 -3.96 -20.19
C GLY A 54 -3.24 -3.94 -21.65
N GLU A 55 -2.41 -4.89 -22.06
CA GLU A 55 -2.28 -5.27 -23.47
C GLU A 55 -2.44 -6.80 -23.54
N GLU A 56 -3.24 -7.18 -24.53
CA GLU A 56 -3.95 -8.44 -24.74
C GLU A 56 -3.05 -9.64 -25.06
#